data_AF-A0A433VQI9-F1
#
_entry.id   AF-A0A433VQI9-F1
#
_cell.length_a   1.000
_cell.length_b   1.000
_cell.length_c   1.000
_cell.angle_alpha   90.00
_cell.angle_beta   90.00
_cell.angle_gamma   90.00
#
_symmetry.space_group_name_H-M   'P 1'
#
loop_
_entity.id
_entity.type
_entity.pdbx_description
1 polymer ?
#
loop_
_entity_poly.entity_id
_entity_poly.type
_entity_poly.pdbx_seq_one_letter_code
_entity_poly.pdbx_strand_id
1 'polypeptide(L)'
;MHRQLFSGTAFAVIVTTSLLEMAPNFAVTKSSCSMQHDVKQLKANWDKKNKLNFLVLAGGGAPDHNEIALEKNVLYFQRTLSLLGYDQKDASVYFANGNDGEATIRYIDDAGNEKFKVPAIPELKGASTLDNLSSWVQQASQTPKKPILMYFTGHGIPNKQDLNNNALTLWNRKSMSVKEFSTMLDKMPQETPVAVVMAQCFSGSFANFIYTGGNPQRPVALQTRCGFFATVKTRPSVGCTPLVNEADYKDYSSSFFAGLSGKNRIGQPVASADYNKDNKVSYAEAHAFAKVDEQTMDLPISTSESWLQEKASSLDIKRIMQQPISEIIRTARPEQKYVVNSIVKMFNWNSTKSYSDNYDQLSASEYDTEEEQAYLKRLGMELVDISMENNIRKSSNQQQIAILNKLLKCESSAPQ
;
A
#
# COMPACT_ATOMS: atom_id res chain seq x y z
N MET A 1 -45.89 -7.59 -56.43
CA MET A 1 -45.63 -8.18 -57.76
C MET A 1 -44.66 -9.34 -57.57
N HIS A 2 -45.19 -10.57 -57.46
CA HIS A 2 -44.97 -11.71 -58.38
C HIS A 2 -43.52 -12.23 -58.41
N ARG A 3 -43.23 -13.37 -57.71
CA ARG A 3 -43.29 -14.80 -58.18
C ARG A 3 -42.19 -15.10 -59.22
N GLN A 4 -41.40 -16.18 -59.24
CA GLN A 4 -41.41 -17.60 -58.78
C GLN A 4 -39.94 -18.11 -58.89
N LEU A 5 -39.35 -18.94 -58.01
CA LEU A 5 -39.50 -20.38 -57.69
C LEU A 5 -38.91 -21.39 -58.71
N PHE A 6 -38.39 -22.49 -58.12
CA PHE A 6 -37.99 -23.82 -58.63
C PHE A 6 -36.51 -24.02 -59.01
N SER A 7 -35.83 -25.14 -58.69
CA SER A 7 -36.22 -26.42 -58.07
C SER A 7 -34.95 -27.17 -57.62
N GLY A 8 -35.03 -27.92 -56.52
CA GLY A 8 -34.01 -28.92 -56.15
C GLY A 8 -34.21 -30.26 -56.86
N THR A 9 -33.22 -31.14 -56.79
CA THR A 9 -33.43 -32.59 -56.75
C THR A 9 -32.19 -33.28 -56.17
N ALA A 10 -32.42 -34.09 -55.14
CA ALA A 10 -31.50 -35.09 -54.62
C ALA A 10 -31.74 -36.43 -55.34
N PHE A 11 -30.71 -37.25 -55.51
CA PHE A 11 -30.87 -38.71 -55.59
C PHE A 11 -29.68 -39.42 -54.97
N ALA A 12 -30.00 -40.39 -54.13
CA ALA A 12 -29.13 -41.29 -53.38
C ALA A 12 -29.02 -42.65 -54.09
N VAL A 13 -28.35 -43.60 -53.41
CA VAL A 13 -28.30 -45.09 -53.55
C VAL A 13 -26.88 -45.57 -53.95
N ILE A 14 -26.03 -46.08 -53.02
CA ILE A 14 -25.98 -47.45 -52.37
C ILE A 14 -25.47 -48.49 -53.40
N VAL A 15 -24.52 -49.43 -53.19
CA VAL A 15 -23.68 -49.96 -52.10
C VAL A 15 -22.64 -50.89 -52.77
N THR A 16 -21.44 -51.10 -52.22
CA THR A 16 -20.91 -52.44 -51.88
C THR A 16 -19.58 -52.36 -51.11
N THR A 17 -19.50 -53.26 -50.15
CA THR A 17 -18.52 -53.50 -49.08
C THR A 17 -17.24 -54.20 -49.55
N SER A 18 -16.08 -53.89 -48.97
CA SER A 18 -15.18 -54.89 -48.34
C SER A 18 -14.02 -54.23 -47.56
N LEU A 19 -13.76 -54.78 -46.37
CA LEU A 19 -12.64 -54.49 -45.46
C LEU A 19 -11.32 -55.09 -45.98
N LEU A 20 -10.19 -54.39 -45.79
CA LEU A 20 -9.09 -54.80 -44.90
C LEU A 20 -7.97 -53.74 -44.85
N GLU A 21 -7.59 -53.40 -43.62
CA GLU A 21 -6.29 -52.94 -43.08
C GLU A 21 -5.17 -52.51 -44.05
N MET A 22 -4.58 -51.32 -43.81
CA MET A 22 -3.17 -51.14 -43.39
C MET A 22 -2.93 -49.65 -43.05
N ALA A 23 -2.45 -49.39 -41.82
CA ALA A 23 -2.09 -48.05 -41.34
C ALA A 23 -0.73 -47.57 -41.90
N PRO A 24 -0.51 -46.25 -42.08
CA PRO A 24 0.82 -45.69 -42.09
C PRO A 24 1.13 -44.91 -40.81
N ASN A 25 2.31 -45.20 -40.27
CA ASN A 25 3.01 -44.49 -39.20
C ASN A 25 3.04 -42.96 -39.43
N PHE A 26 2.46 -42.20 -38.50
CA PHE A 26 2.83 -40.79 -38.33
C PHE A 26 4.12 -40.70 -37.51
N ALA A 27 5.23 -40.50 -38.20
CA ALA A 27 6.48 -40.09 -37.58
C ALA A 27 6.34 -38.65 -37.06
N VAL A 28 6.34 -38.49 -35.73
CA VAL A 28 6.43 -37.20 -35.04
C VAL A 28 7.85 -36.66 -35.22
N THR A 29 8.05 -35.72 -36.13
CA THR A 29 9.27 -34.91 -36.17
C THR A 29 9.18 -33.82 -35.09
N LYS A 30 9.98 -33.96 -34.04
CA LYS A 30 10.21 -32.95 -33.01
C LYS A 30 10.79 -31.67 -33.64
N SER A 31 9.96 -30.64 -33.78
CA SER A 31 10.40 -29.24 -33.82
C SER A 31 9.75 -28.51 -32.65
N SER A 32 10.38 -28.65 -31.47
CA SER A 32 9.99 -27.96 -30.24
C SER A 32 11.19 -27.16 -29.74
N CYS A 33 11.59 -26.14 -30.51
CA CYS A 33 12.60 -25.17 -30.05
C CYS A 33 12.45 -23.83 -30.79
N SER A 34 11.32 -23.15 -30.57
CA SER A 34 11.21 -21.69 -30.81
C SER A 34 10.13 -21.05 -29.95
N MET A 35 9.01 -21.74 -29.69
CA MET A 35 7.91 -21.19 -28.89
C MET A 35 8.26 -20.90 -27.43
N GLN A 36 9.13 -21.69 -26.78
CA GLN A 36 9.54 -21.40 -25.38
C GLN A 36 10.46 -20.18 -25.28
N HIS A 37 11.24 -19.89 -26.33
CA HIS A 37 12.10 -18.72 -26.38
C HIS A 37 11.26 -17.46 -26.64
N ASP A 38 10.28 -17.54 -27.55
CA ASP A 38 9.34 -16.45 -27.84
C ASP A 38 8.43 -16.14 -26.65
N VAL A 39 7.93 -17.12 -25.91
CA VAL A 39 7.12 -16.87 -24.70
C VAL A 39 7.96 -16.26 -23.57
N LYS A 40 9.21 -16.71 -23.36
CA LYS A 40 10.13 -16.08 -22.39
C LYS A 40 10.48 -14.65 -22.79
N GLN A 41 10.69 -14.39 -24.08
CA GLN A 41 11.07 -13.08 -24.59
C GLN A 41 9.87 -12.12 -24.64
N LEU A 42 8.65 -12.62 -24.91
CA LEU A 42 7.39 -11.88 -24.79
C LEU A 42 7.06 -11.59 -23.33
N LYS A 43 7.27 -12.53 -22.40
CA LYS A 43 7.12 -12.30 -20.95
C LYS A 43 8.15 -11.30 -20.43
N ALA A 44 9.43 -11.44 -20.81
CA ALA A 44 10.47 -10.47 -20.48
C ALA A 44 10.25 -9.08 -21.10
N ASN A 45 9.65 -8.99 -22.29
CA ASN A 45 9.28 -7.72 -22.92
C ASN A 45 7.99 -7.13 -22.34
N TRP A 46 7.08 -7.96 -21.82
CA TRP A 46 5.90 -7.54 -21.06
C TRP A 46 6.29 -6.99 -19.68
N ASP A 47 7.16 -7.71 -18.96
CA ASP A 47 7.75 -7.29 -17.68
C ASP A 47 8.59 -6.01 -17.84
N LYS A 48 9.21 -5.79 -19.01
CA LYS A 48 9.88 -4.53 -19.36
C LYS A 48 8.93 -3.37 -19.64
N LYS A 49 7.66 -3.60 -20.01
CA LYS A 49 6.76 -2.55 -20.49
C LYS A 49 6.03 -1.78 -19.39
N ASN A 50 5.94 -2.31 -18.16
CA ASN A 50 5.28 -1.65 -17.02
C ASN A 50 6.13 -1.70 -15.73
N LYS A 51 7.45 -1.48 -15.81
CA LYS A 51 8.25 -1.35 -14.58
C LYS A 51 7.79 -0.14 -13.76
N LEU A 52 7.39 -0.38 -12.51
CA LEU A 52 7.18 0.66 -11.51
C LEU A 52 8.48 1.46 -11.31
N ASN A 53 8.34 2.75 -11.08
CA ASN A 53 9.42 3.60 -10.57
C ASN A 53 9.33 3.63 -9.04
N PHE A 54 10.41 3.24 -8.36
CA PHE A 54 10.47 3.33 -6.90
C PHE A 54 11.27 4.56 -6.47
N LEU A 55 10.69 5.33 -5.56
CA LEU A 55 11.36 6.45 -4.89
C LEU A 55 11.39 6.16 -3.39
N VAL A 56 12.56 6.20 -2.78
CA VAL A 56 12.70 6.09 -1.32
C VAL A 56 13.32 7.38 -0.79
N LEU A 57 12.62 8.04 0.12
CA LEU A 57 13.18 9.11 0.95
C LEU A 57 13.23 8.65 2.40
N ALA A 58 14.42 8.62 2.95
CA ALA A 58 14.63 8.05 4.26
C ALA A 58 15.64 8.83 5.12
N GLY A 59 15.67 8.49 6.40
CA GLY A 59 16.64 9.01 7.34
C GLY A 59 16.18 10.27 8.09
N GLY A 60 17.06 10.72 8.97
CA GLY A 60 16.84 11.84 9.86
C GLY A 60 16.99 13.21 9.22
N GLY A 61 16.64 14.26 9.97
CA GLY A 61 16.91 15.65 9.56
C GLY A 61 18.33 16.13 9.90
N ALA A 62 18.99 15.45 10.83
CA ALA A 62 20.34 15.74 11.34
C ALA A 62 20.84 14.49 12.10
N PRO A 63 22.14 14.39 12.44
CA PRO A 63 22.68 13.20 13.10
C PRO A 63 21.95 12.79 14.38
N ASP A 64 21.57 13.77 15.21
CA ASP A 64 20.82 13.58 16.46
C ASP A 64 19.42 12.97 16.29
N HIS A 65 18.88 12.95 15.06
CA HIS A 65 17.58 12.39 14.71
C HIS A 65 17.67 11.45 13.50
N ASN A 66 18.82 10.82 13.28
CA ASN A 66 19.05 9.91 12.14
C ASN A 66 19.34 8.49 12.64
N GLU A 67 18.31 7.83 13.17
CA GLU A 67 18.43 6.55 13.86
C GLU A 67 18.70 5.39 12.91
N ILE A 68 19.46 4.39 13.39
CA ILE A 68 19.76 3.16 12.65
C ILE A 68 18.51 2.39 12.19
N ALA A 69 17.39 2.47 12.91
CA ALA A 69 16.12 1.89 12.46
C ALA A 69 15.73 2.33 11.05
N LEU A 70 15.95 3.61 10.72
CA LEU A 70 15.62 4.19 9.41
C LEU A 70 16.46 3.56 8.29
N GLU A 71 17.75 3.28 8.55
CA GLU A 71 18.60 2.55 7.61
C GLU A 71 18.12 1.10 7.44
N LYS A 72 17.77 0.43 8.55
CA LYS A 72 17.27 -0.95 8.51
C LYS A 72 15.97 -1.07 7.72
N ASN A 73 15.11 -0.06 7.80
CA ASN A 73 13.87 0.02 7.03
C ASN A 73 14.15 0.07 5.51
N VAL A 74 15.13 0.86 5.09
CA VAL A 74 15.57 0.92 3.68
C VAL A 74 16.15 -0.42 3.22
N LEU A 75 17.01 -1.03 4.04
CA LEU A 75 17.62 -2.33 3.72
C LEU A 75 16.56 -3.44 3.63
N TYR A 76 15.54 -3.41 4.49
CA TYR A 76 14.43 -4.34 4.40
C TYR A 76 13.60 -4.10 3.14
N PHE A 77 13.27 -2.85 2.81
CA PHE A 77 12.59 -2.52 1.56
C PHE A 77 13.36 -3.02 0.31
N GLN A 78 14.69 -2.90 0.28
CA GLN A 78 15.52 -3.44 -0.80
C GLN A 78 15.44 -4.98 -0.93
N ARG A 79 15.35 -5.70 0.21
CA ARG A 79 15.08 -7.15 0.20
C ARG A 79 13.67 -7.44 -0.32
N THR A 80 12.68 -6.65 0.08
CA THR A 80 11.30 -6.75 -0.41
C THR A 80 11.22 -6.56 -1.92
N LEU A 81 11.92 -5.57 -2.50
CA LEU A 81 12.01 -5.41 -3.96
C LEU A 81 12.53 -6.68 -4.64
N SER A 82 13.57 -7.29 -4.09
CA SER A 82 14.14 -8.53 -4.61
C SER A 82 13.15 -9.70 -4.58
N LEU A 83 12.35 -9.81 -3.51
CA LEU A 83 11.28 -10.81 -3.39
C LEU A 83 10.14 -10.58 -4.39
N LEU A 84 9.88 -9.32 -4.74
CA LEU A 84 8.88 -8.93 -5.74
C LEU A 84 9.41 -9.00 -7.18
N GLY A 85 10.65 -9.46 -7.39
CA GLY A 85 11.25 -9.62 -8.72
C GLY A 85 11.92 -8.36 -9.30
N TYR A 86 12.18 -7.35 -8.47
CA TYR A 86 12.87 -6.12 -8.84
C TYR A 86 14.33 -6.10 -8.39
N ASP A 87 15.19 -5.43 -9.15
CA ASP A 87 16.57 -5.19 -8.72
C ASP A 87 16.62 -3.97 -7.78
N GLN A 88 17.55 -3.93 -6.81
CA GLN A 88 17.73 -2.78 -5.92
C GLN A 88 17.98 -1.46 -6.69
N LYS A 89 18.66 -1.54 -7.85
CA LYS A 89 18.92 -0.40 -8.74
C LYS A 89 17.67 0.16 -9.43
N ASP A 90 16.56 -0.58 -9.43
CA ASP A 90 15.27 -0.10 -9.96
C ASP A 90 14.66 0.96 -9.01
N ALA A 91 15.19 1.11 -7.78
CA ALA A 91 14.80 2.15 -6.83
C ALA A 91 15.79 3.31 -6.77
N SER A 92 15.25 4.53 -6.76
CA SER A 92 16.00 5.74 -6.44
C SER A 92 15.94 5.98 -4.93
N VAL A 93 17.01 5.64 -4.23
CA VAL A 93 17.09 5.76 -2.77
C VAL A 93 17.85 7.01 -2.38
N TYR A 94 17.24 7.85 -1.55
CA TYR A 94 17.85 9.02 -0.92
C TYR A 94 17.74 8.89 0.60
N PHE A 95 18.87 9.02 1.31
CA PHE A 95 18.94 8.79 2.75
C PHE A 95 19.78 9.85 3.44
N ALA A 96 19.22 10.54 4.44
CA ALA A 96 19.90 11.54 5.28
C ALA A 96 20.98 12.36 4.55
N ASN A 97 22.24 12.26 4.96
CA ASN A 97 23.42 12.92 4.36
C ASN A 97 23.89 12.31 3.03
N GLY A 98 23.37 11.15 2.63
CA GLY A 98 23.73 10.50 1.38
C GLY A 98 25.10 9.84 1.43
N ASN A 99 25.90 10.09 0.39
CA ASN A 99 27.19 9.45 0.15
C ASN A 99 28.39 10.37 0.48
N ASP A 100 28.23 11.31 1.41
CA ASP A 100 29.30 12.27 1.75
C ASP A 100 30.41 11.69 2.65
N GLY A 101 30.23 10.47 3.16
CA GLY A 101 31.21 9.77 3.99
C GLY A 101 31.13 10.11 5.48
N GLU A 102 30.25 11.02 5.89
CA GLU A 102 30.09 11.42 7.28
C GLU A 102 29.35 10.36 8.10
N ALA A 103 29.80 10.15 9.33
CA ALA A 103 29.16 9.25 10.28
C ALA A 103 27.96 9.95 10.94
N THR A 104 26.76 9.75 10.40
CA THR A 104 25.55 10.44 10.83
C THR A 104 24.45 9.52 11.34
N ILE A 105 24.57 8.20 11.13
CA ILE A 105 23.56 7.24 11.62
C ILE A 105 23.79 6.99 13.10
N ARG A 106 22.86 7.45 13.92
CA ARG A 106 22.82 7.30 15.37
C ARG A 106 22.39 5.90 15.77
N TYR A 107 23.15 5.25 16.64
CA TYR A 107 22.79 3.97 17.25
C TYR A 107 23.31 3.85 18.69
N ILE A 108 22.77 2.90 19.45
CA ILE A 108 23.27 2.51 20.78
C ILE A 108 24.08 1.22 20.66
N ASP A 109 25.33 1.22 21.11
CA ASP A 109 26.18 0.03 21.13
C ASP A 109 25.85 -0.94 22.29
N ASP A 110 26.47 -2.12 22.31
CA ASP A 110 26.24 -3.15 23.34
C ASP A 110 26.55 -2.69 24.77
N ALA A 111 27.38 -1.66 24.92
CA ALA A 111 27.71 -1.05 26.20
C ALA A 111 26.76 0.11 26.57
N GLY A 112 25.71 0.35 25.77
CA GLY A 112 24.72 1.40 26.01
C GLY A 112 25.16 2.79 25.58
N ASN A 113 26.27 2.93 24.86
CA ASN A 113 26.77 4.23 24.44
C ASN A 113 26.18 4.63 23.08
N GLU A 114 25.87 5.92 22.96
CA GLU A 114 25.52 6.50 21.67
C GLU A 114 26.75 6.61 20.76
N LYS A 115 26.58 6.14 19.53
CA LYS A 115 27.60 6.13 18.48
C LYS A 115 26.99 6.56 17.14
N PHE A 116 27.88 6.91 16.22
CA PHE A 116 27.51 7.26 14.86
C PHE A 116 28.26 6.38 13.86
N LYS A 117 27.60 6.01 12.76
CA LYS A 117 28.22 5.30 11.64
C LYS A 117 27.81 5.91 10.29
N VAL A 118 28.60 5.62 9.26
CA VAL A 118 28.28 5.99 7.88
C VAL A 118 27.11 5.13 7.37
N PRO A 119 26.22 5.68 6.53
CA PRO A 119 25.22 4.89 5.81
C PRO A 119 25.82 3.72 5.01
N ALA A 120 25.28 2.52 5.23
CA ALA A 120 25.66 1.29 4.57
C ALA A 120 24.48 0.78 3.72
N ILE A 121 24.01 1.61 2.80
CA ILE A 121 22.86 1.35 1.93
C ILE A 121 23.36 1.14 0.49
N PRO A 122 23.22 -0.07 -0.09
CA PRO A 122 23.54 -0.31 -1.50
C PRO A 122 22.75 0.60 -2.44
N GLU A 123 23.34 0.97 -3.58
CA GLU A 123 22.68 1.76 -4.63
C GLU A 123 22.15 3.15 -4.18
N LEU A 124 22.66 3.69 -3.06
CA LEU A 124 22.27 5.00 -2.53
C LEU A 124 22.57 6.12 -3.54
N LYS A 125 21.55 6.88 -3.95
CA LYS A 125 21.67 7.94 -4.96
C LYS A 125 22.12 9.28 -4.39
N GLY A 126 21.88 9.53 -3.10
CA GLY A 126 22.33 10.74 -2.43
C GLY A 126 21.55 11.07 -1.17
N ALA A 127 21.66 12.32 -0.74
CA ALA A 127 21.02 12.84 0.46
C ALA A 127 19.50 13.01 0.30
N SER A 128 18.72 12.84 1.37
CA SER A 128 17.27 13.07 1.39
C SER A 128 16.91 14.56 1.51
N THR A 129 17.35 15.35 0.53
CA THR A 129 17.13 16.81 0.47
C THR A 129 15.96 17.19 -0.42
N LEU A 130 15.45 18.41 -0.23
CA LEU A 130 14.43 19.00 -1.10
C LEU A 130 14.90 19.09 -2.57
N ASP A 131 16.17 19.40 -2.80
CA ASP A 131 16.73 19.55 -4.14
C ASP A 131 16.77 18.22 -4.89
N ASN A 132 17.21 17.15 -4.22
CA ASN A 132 17.22 15.80 -4.79
C ASN A 132 15.81 15.29 -5.07
N LEU A 133 14.88 15.51 -4.15
CA LEU A 133 13.46 15.19 -4.34
C LEU A 133 12.85 15.94 -5.52
N SER A 134 13.07 17.25 -5.58
CA SER A 134 12.54 18.10 -6.65
C SER A 134 13.11 17.70 -8.01
N SER A 135 14.41 17.42 -8.07
CA SER A 135 15.09 16.95 -9.29
C SER A 135 14.54 15.61 -9.75
N TRP A 136 14.33 14.67 -8.82
CA TRP A 136 13.75 13.37 -9.13
C TRP A 136 12.33 13.50 -9.68
N VAL A 137 11.48 14.31 -9.03
CA VAL A 137 10.10 14.56 -9.48
C VAL A 137 10.08 15.20 -10.86
N GLN A 138 10.97 16.17 -11.10
CA GLN A 138 11.10 16.81 -12.39
C GLN A 138 11.45 15.79 -13.48
N GLN A 139 12.38 14.87 -13.23
CA GLN A 139 12.74 13.81 -14.18
C GLN A 139 11.58 12.82 -14.38
N ALA A 140 10.93 12.38 -13.30
CA ALA A 140 9.82 11.44 -13.38
C ALA A 140 8.61 12.03 -14.16
N SER A 141 8.39 13.34 -14.08
CA SER A 141 7.33 14.02 -14.84
C SER A 141 7.56 14.02 -16.36
N GLN A 142 8.80 13.80 -16.81
CA GLN A 142 9.16 13.69 -18.23
C GLN A 142 8.95 12.27 -18.80
N THR A 143 8.71 11.27 -17.94
CA THR A 143 8.42 9.89 -18.34
C THR A 143 6.96 9.50 -18.01
N PRO A 144 5.98 10.05 -18.74
CA PRO A 144 4.57 9.80 -18.45
C PRO A 144 4.24 8.31 -18.56
N LYS A 145 3.26 7.85 -17.78
CA LYS A 145 2.69 6.48 -17.74
C LYS A 145 3.40 5.45 -16.86
N LYS A 146 4.57 5.74 -16.30
CA LYS A 146 5.20 4.82 -15.33
C LYS A 146 4.61 5.05 -13.93
N PRO A 147 3.91 4.08 -13.32
CA PRO A 147 3.42 4.24 -11.95
C PRO A 147 4.59 4.41 -10.98
N ILE A 148 4.36 5.20 -9.94
CA ILE A 148 5.35 5.49 -8.90
C ILE A 148 4.88 4.86 -7.59
N LEU A 149 5.75 4.08 -6.95
CA LEU A 149 5.64 3.76 -5.54
C LEU A 149 6.70 4.56 -4.79
N MET A 150 6.24 5.50 -3.97
CA MET A 150 7.11 6.26 -3.08
C MET A 150 7.04 5.69 -1.66
N TYR A 151 8.20 5.44 -1.06
CA TYR A 151 8.31 5.05 0.34
C TYR A 151 9.02 6.17 1.12
N PHE A 152 8.40 6.64 2.19
CA PHE A 152 9.02 7.53 3.16
C PHE A 152 9.15 6.84 4.52
N THR A 153 10.35 6.88 5.10
CA THR A 153 10.59 6.45 6.49
C THR A 153 11.53 7.43 7.19
N GLY A 154 11.04 8.09 8.23
CA GLY A 154 11.74 9.18 8.89
C GLY A 154 10.85 9.88 9.90
N HIS A 155 11.13 11.15 10.16
CA HIS A 155 10.41 11.92 11.17
C HIS A 155 9.25 12.74 10.59
N GLY A 156 8.22 12.95 11.42
CA GLY A 156 7.07 13.79 11.11
C GLY A 156 6.89 14.91 12.13
N ILE A 157 6.48 16.08 11.67
CA ILE A 157 6.31 17.30 12.47
C ILE A 157 4.83 17.69 12.45
N PRO A 158 4.16 17.82 13.61
CA PRO A 158 2.78 18.25 13.66
C PRO A 158 2.69 19.76 13.47
N ASN A 159 1.72 20.20 12.68
CA ASN A 159 1.35 21.60 12.55
C ASN A 159 0.17 21.88 13.48
N LYS A 160 0.45 22.47 14.65
CA LYS A 160 -0.55 22.70 15.70
C LYS A 160 -1.69 23.64 15.26
N GLN A 161 -1.46 24.46 14.23
CA GLN A 161 -2.45 25.39 13.69
C GLN A 161 -3.30 24.77 12.57
N ASP A 162 -2.76 23.81 11.84
CA ASP A 162 -3.43 23.12 10.73
C ASP A 162 -2.95 21.67 10.64
N LEU A 163 -3.60 20.77 11.37
CA LEU A 163 -3.28 19.34 11.38
C LEU A 163 -3.52 18.64 10.03
N ASN A 164 -4.15 19.31 9.05
CA ASN A 164 -4.25 18.81 7.69
C ASN A 164 -2.98 19.10 6.86
N ASN A 165 -2.08 19.93 7.41
CA ASN A 165 -0.84 20.36 6.80
C ASN A 165 0.37 20.13 7.71
N ASN A 166 0.46 18.93 8.30
CA ASN A 166 1.68 18.47 8.96
C ASN A 166 2.83 18.35 7.94
N ALA A 167 4.03 18.05 8.43
CA ALA A 167 5.22 17.96 7.59
C ALA A 167 6.02 16.68 7.83
N LEU A 168 6.79 16.29 6.81
CA LEU A 168 7.86 15.32 6.93
C LEU A 168 9.19 16.05 7.07
N THR A 169 10.16 15.41 7.72
CA THR A 169 11.51 15.94 7.87
C THR A 169 12.42 15.47 6.73
N LEU A 170 13.24 16.38 6.22
CA LEU A 170 14.28 16.15 5.22
C LEU A 170 15.65 16.48 5.84
N TRP A 171 16.72 16.01 5.22
CA TRP A 171 18.08 16.31 5.67
C TRP A 171 18.34 17.84 5.76
N ASN A 172 19.30 18.24 6.60
CA ASN A 172 19.60 19.64 6.96
C ASN A 172 18.46 20.35 7.68
N ARG A 173 17.71 19.63 8.51
CA ARG A 173 16.59 20.12 9.32
C ARG A 173 15.55 20.88 8.47
N LYS A 174 15.42 20.49 7.20
CA LYS A 174 14.36 20.98 6.33
C LYS A 174 13.10 20.17 6.59
N SER A 175 11.97 20.74 6.25
CA SER A 175 10.69 20.04 6.30
C SER A 175 9.93 20.28 5.01
N MET A 176 9.01 19.38 4.70
CA MET A 176 8.08 19.50 3.60
C MET A 176 6.68 19.22 4.12
N SER A 177 5.81 20.22 4.06
CA SER A 177 4.41 20.12 4.43
C SER A 177 3.59 19.34 3.40
N VAL A 178 2.38 18.90 3.79
CA VAL A 178 1.44 18.25 2.87
C VAL A 178 1.13 19.15 1.66
N LYS A 179 0.93 20.45 1.87
CA LYS A 179 0.64 21.41 0.78
C LYS A 179 1.82 21.53 -0.19
N GLU A 180 3.05 21.60 0.30
CA GLU A 180 4.26 21.64 -0.54
C GLU A 180 4.44 20.34 -1.32
N PHE A 181 4.32 19.19 -0.64
CA PHE A 181 4.39 17.87 -1.27
C PHE A 181 3.34 17.70 -2.37
N SER A 182 2.09 18.08 -2.08
CA SER A 182 0.98 17.99 -3.03
C SER A 182 1.15 18.93 -4.22
N THR A 183 1.61 20.16 -3.98
CA THR A 183 1.89 21.14 -5.04
C THR A 183 3.02 20.67 -5.96
N MET A 184 4.01 19.99 -5.40
CA MET A 184 5.06 19.34 -6.18
C MET A 184 4.49 18.22 -7.06
N LEU A 185 3.61 17.37 -6.52
CA LEU A 185 2.95 16.32 -7.29
C LEU A 185 1.88 16.81 -8.27
N ASP A 186 1.35 18.03 -8.10
CA ASP A 186 0.41 18.66 -9.06
C ASP A 186 1.06 18.92 -10.42
N LYS A 187 2.40 18.88 -10.49
CA LYS A 187 3.17 18.97 -11.73
C LYS A 187 3.31 17.63 -12.47
N MET A 188 2.89 16.51 -11.86
CA MET A 188 2.96 15.20 -12.51
C MET A 188 1.91 15.05 -13.61
N PRO A 189 2.22 14.32 -14.71
CA PRO A 189 1.24 13.91 -15.71
C PRO A 189 0.08 13.13 -15.09
N GLN A 190 -1.14 13.29 -15.61
CA GLN A 190 -2.32 12.61 -15.08
C GLN A 190 -2.26 11.09 -15.26
N GLU A 191 -1.55 10.66 -16.30
CA GLU A 191 -1.34 9.26 -16.66
C GLU A 191 -0.30 8.55 -15.78
N THR A 192 0.31 9.26 -14.83
CA THR A 192 1.30 8.71 -13.89
C THR A 192 0.65 8.57 -12.50
N PRO A 193 0.17 7.36 -12.12
CA PRO A 193 -0.30 7.11 -10.77
C PRO A 193 0.83 7.20 -9.76
N VAL A 194 0.53 7.75 -8.57
CA VAL A 194 1.45 7.83 -7.45
C VAL A 194 0.83 7.15 -6.23
N ALA A 195 1.42 6.03 -5.83
CA ALA A 195 1.16 5.39 -4.55
C ALA A 195 2.24 5.81 -3.54
N VAL A 196 1.85 6.12 -2.30
CA VAL A 196 2.80 6.45 -1.23
C VAL A 196 2.64 5.51 -0.03
N VAL A 197 3.74 5.08 0.56
CA VAL A 197 3.79 4.41 1.87
C VAL A 197 4.61 5.29 2.78
N MET A 198 4.05 5.68 3.91
CA MET A 198 4.62 6.70 4.79
C MET A 198 4.65 6.21 6.24
N ALA A 199 5.84 5.88 6.72
CA ALA A 199 6.11 5.43 8.08
C ALA A 199 6.79 6.54 8.91
N GLN A 200 5.95 7.40 9.47
CA GLN A 200 6.35 8.48 10.37
C GLN A 200 5.18 8.95 11.25
N CYS A 201 5.52 9.69 12.31
CA CYS A 201 4.56 10.41 13.15
C CYS A 201 3.64 11.32 12.32
N PHE A 202 2.35 11.38 12.66
CA PHE A 202 1.36 12.25 12.03
C PHE A 202 1.15 12.06 10.52
N SER A 203 1.60 10.92 9.98
CA SER A 203 1.60 10.58 8.56
C SER A 203 0.21 10.66 7.92
N GLY A 204 -0.87 10.36 8.64
CA GLY A 204 -2.24 10.45 8.14
C GLY A 204 -2.66 11.84 7.65
N SER A 205 -1.95 12.91 8.04
CA SER A 205 -2.17 14.25 7.43
C SER A 205 -1.88 14.23 5.93
N PHE A 206 -0.93 13.41 5.49
CA PHE A 206 -0.57 13.28 4.08
C PHE A 206 -1.65 12.61 3.26
N ALA A 207 -2.69 12.00 3.85
CA ALA A 207 -3.87 11.54 3.11
C ALA A 207 -4.53 12.68 2.31
N ASN A 208 -4.37 13.93 2.75
CA ASN A 208 -4.88 15.11 2.05
C ASN A 208 -4.17 15.41 0.72
N PHE A 209 -3.08 14.71 0.38
CA PHE A 209 -2.39 14.91 -0.91
C PHE A 209 -3.19 14.48 -2.14
N ILE A 210 -4.31 13.77 -1.92
CA ILE A 210 -5.30 13.46 -2.94
C ILE A 210 -6.02 14.72 -3.44
N TYR A 211 -6.03 15.81 -2.66
CA TYR A 211 -6.64 17.07 -3.04
C TYR A 211 -5.64 17.97 -3.78
N THR A 212 -6.16 18.81 -4.69
CA THR A 212 -5.33 19.81 -5.39
C THR A 212 -4.65 20.73 -4.36
N GLY A 213 -3.32 20.84 -4.42
CA GLY A 213 -2.53 21.60 -3.45
C GLY A 213 -2.62 21.08 -2.01
N GLY A 214 -3.06 19.84 -1.79
CA GLY A 214 -3.11 19.22 -0.46
C GLY A 214 -4.17 19.80 0.48
N ASN A 215 -5.17 20.51 -0.06
CA ASN A 215 -6.19 21.19 0.72
C ASN A 215 -7.55 20.46 0.60
N PRO A 216 -8.11 19.90 1.69
CA PRO A 216 -9.41 19.23 1.68
C PRO A 216 -10.58 20.07 1.17
N GLN A 217 -10.44 21.39 1.17
CA GLN A 217 -11.48 22.32 0.71
C GLN A 217 -11.41 22.57 -0.79
N ARG A 218 -10.46 21.94 -1.49
CA ARG A 218 -10.34 21.95 -2.94
C ARG A 218 -10.75 20.60 -3.52
N PRO A 219 -11.07 20.53 -4.83
CA PRO A 219 -11.36 19.26 -5.47
C PRO A 219 -10.20 18.26 -5.37
N VAL A 220 -10.55 16.97 -5.37
CA VAL A 220 -9.59 15.87 -5.58
C VAL A 220 -8.81 16.15 -6.86
N ALA A 221 -7.49 16.00 -6.79
CA ALA A 221 -6.57 16.25 -7.88
C ALA A 221 -6.92 15.37 -9.09
N LEU A 222 -6.63 15.86 -10.30
CA LEU A 222 -6.88 15.10 -11.54
C LEU A 222 -5.93 13.90 -11.64
N GLN A 223 -4.69 14.04 -11.18
CA GLN A 223 -3.70 12.97 -11.06
C GLN A 223 -4.22 11.83 -10.15
N THR A 224 -3.88 10.59 -10.49
CA THR A 224 -4.23 9.43 -9.64
C THR A 224 -3.22 9.33 -8.50
N ARG A 225 -3.71 9.43 -7.26
CA ARG A 225 -2.90 9.43 -6.05
C ARG A 225 -3.58 8.60 -4.98
N CYS A 226 -2.82 7.76 -4.29
CA CYS A 226 -3.28 7.03 -3.12
C CYS A 226 -2.13 6.82 -2.15
N GLY A 227 -2.45 6.64 -0.88
CA GLY A 227 -1.43 6.54 0.15
C GLY A 227 -1.84 5.67 1.31
N PHE A 228 -0.83 5.17 1.99
CA PHE A 228 -0.95 4.36 3.19
C PHE A 228 0.00 4.89 4.25
N PHE A 229 -0.55 5.12 5.44
CA PHE A 229 0.10 5.90 6.49
C PHE A 229 0.14 5.09 7.78
N ALA A 230 1.25 5.19 8.51
CA ALA A 230 1.42 4.47 9.77
C ALA A 230 0.40 4.85 10.84
N THR A 231 -0.01 6.12 10.90
CA THR A 231 -0.93 6.58 11.94
C THR A 231 -1.77 7.77 11.47
N VAL A 232 -2.81 8.11 12.23
CA VAL A 232 -3.67 9.28 11.96
C VAL A 232 -2.95 10.62 12.14
N LYS A 233 -3.49 11.69 11.55
CA LYS A 233 -2.89 13.05 11.54
C LYS A 233 -2.64 13.70 12.91
N THR A 234 -3.20 13.14 13.98
CA THR A 234 -3.14 13.66 15.36
C THR A 234 -2.19 12.89 16.27
N ARG A 235 -1.61 11.77 15.82
CA ARG A 235 -0.86 10.86 16.69
C ARG A 235 0.60 10.69 16.25
N PRO A 236 1.53 10.51 17.21
CA PRO A 236 2.85 9.98 16.90
C PRO A 236 2.74 8.52 16.42
N SER A 237 3.83 8.03 15.83
CA SER A 237 3.98 6.65 15.38
C SER A 237 5.25 6.03 15.96
N VAL A 238 5.33 4.70 15.97
CA VAL A 238 6.51 3.95 16.40
C VAL A 238 7.49 3.71 15.24
N GLY A 239 8.72 3.27 15.54
CA GLY A 239 9.70 2.87 14.52
C GLY A 239 10.95 3.76 14.40
N CYS A 240 11.01 4.88 15.11
CA CYS A 240 12.23 5.71 15.20
C CYS A 240 12.99 5.39 16.49
N THR A 241 13.82 4.34 16.50
CA THR A 241 14.60 3.93 17.69
C THR A 241 16.08 3.74 17.36
N PRO A 242 17.00 4.14 18.26
CA PRO A 242 18.44 3.96 18.06
C PRO A 242 18.94 2.55 18.43
N LEU A 243 18.06 1.66 18.89
CA LEU A 243 18.40 0.25 19.15
C LEU A 243 18.77 -0.46 17.84
N VAL A 244 19.73 -1.40 17.86
CA VAL A 244 20.35 -1.98 16.64
C VAL A 244 19.68 -3.27 16.16
N ASN A 245 19.03 -4.01 17.05
CA ASN A 245 18.49 -5.33 16.74
C ASN A 245 17.26 -5.26 15.82
N GLU A 246 17.37 -5.85 14.64
CA GLU A 246 16.31 -5.83 13.63
C GLU A 246 15.02 -6.56 14.02
N ALA A 247 15.10 -7.50 14.96
CA ALA A 247 13.95 -8.23 15.48
C ALA A 247 13.09 -7.39 16.43
N ASP A 248 13.64 -6.30 16.97
CA ASP A 248 12.96 -5.46 17.96
C ASP A 248 12.20 -4.31 17.29
N TYR A 249 12.39 -4.07 15.99
CA TYR A 249 11.61 -3.08 15.26
C TYR A 249 10.25 -3.63 14.91
N LYS A 250 9.23 -3.02 15.50
CA LYS A 250 7.82 -3.26 15.19
C LYS A 250 7.19 -1.95 14.72
N ASP A 251 7.25 -1.70 13.42
CA ASP A 251 6.72 -0.48 12.82
C ASP A 251 5.79 -0.81 11.66
N TYR A 252 4.88 0.11 11.35
CA TYR A 252 3.90 -0.06 10.31
C TYR A 252 4.47 -0.53 8.95
N SER A 253 5.60 0.03 8.50
CA SER A 253 6.18 -0.35 7.21
C SER A 253 6.77 -1.76 7.22
N SER A 254 7.23 -2.21 8.39
CA SER A 254 7.71 -3.58 8.58
C SER A 254 6.60 -4.60 8.30
N SER A 255 5.43 -4.44 8.91
CA SER A 255 4.25 -5.27 8.62
C SER A 255 3.69 -5.06 7.22
N PHE A 256 3.62 -3.82 6.71
CA PHE A 256 3.12 -3.55 5.36
C PHE A 256 3.92 -4.32 4.31
N PHE A 257 5.25 -4.26 4.36
CA PHE A 257 6.10 -4.99 3.41
C PHE A 257 6.15 -6.49 3.69
N ALA A 258 5.90 -6.93 4.92
CA ALA A 258 5.73 -8.34 5.22
C ALA A 258 4.48 -8.91 4.53
N GLY A 259 3.33 -8.22 4.65
CA GLY A 259 2.10 -8.57 3.95
C GLY A 259 2.28 -8.57 2.43
N LEU A 260 2.97 -7.55 1.89
CA LEU A 260 3.18 -7.40 0.45
C LEU A 260 4.10 -8.47 -0.15
N SER A 261 5.14 -8.90 0.57
CA SER A 261 6.17 -9.81 0.06
C SER A 261 6.03 -11.25 0.54
N GLY A 262 5.21 -11.49 1.56
CA GLY A 262 5.08 -12.78 2.24
C GLY A 262 6.26 -13.14 3.13
N LYS A 263 7.20 -12.22 3.41
CA LYS A 263 8.32 -12.44 4.34
C LYS A 263 8.54 -11.24 5.24
N ASN A 264 8.81 -11.49 6.52
CA ASN A 264 9.12 -10.44 7.50
C ASN A 264 10.58 -9.94 7.40
N ARG A 265 10.95 -9.00 8.28
CA ARG A 265 12.27 -8.34 8.31
C ARG A 265 13.45 -9.31 8.37
N ILE A 266 13.28 -10.42 9.09
CA ILE A 266 14.30 -11.47 9.28
C ILE A 266 14.21 -12.59 8.25
N GLY A 267 13.38 -12.43 7.21
CA GLY A 267 13.26 -13.36 6.09
C GLY A 267 12.40 -14.60 6.34
N GLN A 268 11.69 -14.64 7.47
CA GLN A 268 10.74 -15.72 7.76
C GLN A 268 9.43 -15.50 7.00
N PRO A 269 8.77 -16.58 6.55
CA PRO A 269 7.47 -16.47 5.90
C PRO A 269 6.40 -15.95 6.87
N VAL A 270 5.49 -15.14 6.36
CA VAL A 270 4.27 -14.70 7.08
C VAL A 270 3.01 -15.28 6.41
N ALA A 271 1.86 -15.15 7.07
CA ALA A 271 0.58 -15.51 6.47
C ALA A 271 0.34 -14.67 5.19
N SER A 272 -0.25 -15.28 4.16
CA SER A 272 -0.56 -14.57 2.93
C SER A 272 -1.57 -13.45 3.18
N ALA A 273 -1.33 -12.28 2.59
CA ALA A 273 -2.26 -11.16 2.56
C ALA A 273 -3.20 -11.18 1.34
N ASP A 274 -3.10 -12.17 0.44
CA ASP A 274 -4.03 -12.35 -0.69
C ASP A 274 -5.41 -12.82 -0.18
N TYR A 275 -6.20 -11.85 0.30
CA TYR A 275 -7.50 -12.08 0.93
C TYR A 275 -8.60 -12.25 -0.12
N ASN A 276 -8.41 -11.68 -1.31
CA ASN A 276 -9.35 -11.82 -2.42
C ASN A 276 -9.11 -13.09 -3.27
N LYS A 277 -7.97 -13.76 -3.09
CA LYS A 277 -7.53 -15.01 -3.76
C LYS A 277 -7.29 -14.85 -5.26
N ASP A 278 -6.76 -13.69 -5.68
CA ASP A 278 -6.43 -13.42 -7.08
C ASP A 278 -4.97 -13.78 -7.45
N ASN A 279 -4.20 -14.33 -6.50
CA ASN A 279 -2.79 -14.68 -6.59
C ASN A 279 -1.84 -13.47 -6.69
N LYS A 280 -2.33 -12.28 -6.34
CA LYS A 280 -1.52 -11.07 -6.14
C LYS A 280 -1.82 -10.53 -4.76
N VAL A 281 -0.94 -9.66 -4.28
CA VAL A 281 -1.18 -8.91 -3.04
C VAL A 281 -1.20 -7.43 -3.40
N SER A 282 -2.37 -6.84 -3.34
CA SER A 282 -2.55 -5.40 -3.53
C SER A 282 -1.98 -4.59 -2.36
N TYR A 283 -1.75 -3.30 -2.57
CA TYR A 283 -1.36 -2.42 -1.47
C TYR A 283 -2.44 -2.32 -0.37
N ALA A 284 -3.73 -2.38 -0.74
CA ALA A 284 -4.83 -2.44 0.21
C ALA A 284 -4.79 -3.70 1.10
N GLU A 285 -4.45 -4.86 0.52
CA GLU A 285 -4.27 -6.10 1.25
C GLU A 285 -3.05 -6.08 2.18
N ALA A 286 -1.92 -5.57 1.69
CA ALA A 286 -0.74 -5.32 2.51
C ALA A 286 -1.03 -4.36 3.67
N HIS A 287 -1.86 -3.33 3.43
CA HIS A 287 -2.31 -2.42 4.47
C HIS A 287 -3.20 -3.10 5.51
N ALA A 288 -4.15 -3.93 5.07
CA ALA A 288 -5.01 -4.72 5.95
C ALA A 288 -4.20 -5.69 6.81
N PHE A 289 -3.17 -6.33 6.24
CA PHE A 289 -2.22 -7.14 6.99
C PHE A 289 -1.53 -6.31 8.09
N ALA A 290 -1.04 -5.11 7.74
CA ALA A 290 -0.37 -4.21 8.70
C ALA A 290 -1.29 -3.70 9.83
N LYS A 291 -2.61 -3.69 9.65
CA LYS A 291 -3.56 -3.32 10.71
C LYS A 291 -3.64 -4.37 11.82
N VAL A 292 -3.21 -5.62 11.57
CA VAL A 292 -3.41 -6.75 12.49
C VAL A 292 -2.15 -7.54 12.85
N ASP A 293 -1.07 -7.44 12.07
CA ASP A 293 0.13 -8.27 12.21
C ASP A 293 0.91 -7.98 13.50
N GLU A 294 1.33 -6.73 13.70
CA GLU A 294 2.17 -6.35 14.83
C GLU A 294 1.42 -5.59 15.92
N GLN A 295 1.76 -5.91 17.17
CA GLN A 295 1.39 -5.15 18.36
C GLN A 295 2.09 -3.78 18.34
N THR A 296 1.45 -2.82 17.68
CA THR A 296 1.88 -1.42 17.65
C THR A 296 0.74 -0.54 18.15
N MET A 297 1.06 0.62 18.72
CA MET A 297 0.05 1.62 19.12
C MET A 297 -0.47 2.47 17.94
N ASP A 298 0.07 2.23 16.75
CA ASP A 298 -0.25 2.96 15.53
C ASP A 298 -1.73 2.80 15.17
N LEU A 299 -2.28 3.79 14.46
CA LEU A 299 -3.63 3.71 13.87
C LEU A 299 -3.52 3.82 12.35
N PRO A 300 -3.09 2.73 11.66
CA PRO A 300 -2.84 2.79 10.23
C PRO A 300 -4.08 3.23 9.47
N ILE A 301 -3.88 4.10 8.48
CA ILE A 301 -4.96 4.67 7.69
C ILE A 301 -4.55 4.82 6.22
N SER A 302 -5.48 4.61 5.29
CA SER A 302 -5.28 4.87 3.86
C SER A 302 -5.94 6.18 3.40
N THR A 303 -5.71 6.55 2.14
CA THR A 303 -6.38 7.71 1.54
C THR A 303 -7.89 7.55 1.43
N SER A 304 -8.39 6.38 1.04
CA SER A 304 -9.82 6.11 0.93
C SER A 304 -10.48 6.12 2.31
N GLU A 305 -9.83 5.54 3.32
CA GLU A 305 -10.30 5.50 4.70
C GLU A 305 -10.37 6.90 5.30
N SER A 306 -9.30 7.70 5.19
CA SER A 306 -9.33 9.09 5.63
C SER A 306 -10.43 9.89 4.92
N TRP A 307 -10.65 9.67 3.62
CA TRP A 307 -11.70 10.35 2.88
C TRP A 307 -13.10 9.92 3.35
N LEU A 308 -13.32 8.63 3.61
CA LEU A 308 -14.59 8.08 4.10
C LEU A 308 -14.92 8.57 5.52
N GLN A 309 -13.94 8.58 6.43
CA GLN A 309 -14.10 9.04 7.80
C GLN A 309 -14.45 10.53 7.87
N GLU A 310 -13.85 11.37 7.01
CA GLU A 310 -14.18 12.80 6.92
C GLU A 310 -15.59 13.06 6.33
N LYS A 311 -16.24 12.05 5.74
CA LYS A 311 -17.66 12.13 5.32
C LYS A 311 -18.62 11.68 6.41
N ALA A 312 -18.16 11.00 7.45
CA ALA A 312 -19.00 10.53 8.53
C ALA A 312 -19.33 11.68 9.48
N SER A 313 -20.61 11.97 9.71
CA SER A 313 -21.01 12.84 10.81
C SER A 313 -20.87 12.11 12.15
N SER A 314 -20.86 12.85 13.26
CA SER A 314 -20.90 12.26 14.61
C SER A 314 -22.13 11.36 14.83
N LEU A 315 -23.26 11.70 14.19
CA LEU A 315 -24.48 10.88 14.21
C LEU A 315 -24.32 9.59 13.40
N ASP A 316 -23.62 9.65 12.26
CA ASP A 316 -23.32 8.46 11.47
C ASP A 316 -22.41 7.51 12.25
N ILE A 317 -21.33 8.02 12.83
CA ILE A 317 -20.43 7.22 13.67
C ILE A 317 -21.20 6.56 14.82
N LYS A 318 -22.02 7.33 15.55
CA LYS A 318 -22.84 6.77 16.65
C LYS A 318 -23.77 5.66 16.15
N ARG A 319 -24.45 5.85 15.02
CA ARG A 319 -25.33 4.85 14.43
C ARG A 319 -24.56 3.61 13.97
N ILE A 320 -23.35 3.78 13.43
CA ILE A 320 -22.49 2.68 13.00
C ILE A 320 -22.04 1.85 14.21
N MET A 321 -21.57 2.50 15.28
CA MET A 321 -21.12 1.80 16.50
C MET A 321 -22.21 0.98 17.20
N GLN A 322 -23.48 1.31 16.94
CA GLN A 322 -24.67 0.61 17.47
C GLN A 322 -25.21 -0.50 16.56
N GLN A 323 -24.69 -0.67 15.34
CA GLN A 323 -25.10 -1.76 14.45
C GLN A 323 -24.35 -3.05 14.77
N PRO A 324 -24.99 -4.23 14.63
CA PRO A 324 -24.29 -5.51 14.71
C PRO A 324 -23.09 -5.56 13.75
N ILE A 325 -21.93 -5.98 14.25
CA ILE A 325 -20.70 -6.09 13.45
C ILE A 325 -20.92 -6.99 12.23
N SER A 326 -21.66 -8.09 12.43
CA SER A 326 -22.05 -9.06 11.42
C SER A 326 -22.92 -8.49 10.30
N GLU A 327 -23.66 -7.40 10.52
CA GLU A 327 -24.41 -6.74 9.43
C GLU A 327 -23.51 -5.80 8.62
N ILE A 328 -22.62 -5.05 9.29
CA ILE A 328 -21.65 -4.14 8.62
C ILE A 328 -20.74 -4.94 7.68
N ILE A 329 -20.17 -6.05 8.17
CA ILE A 329 -19.20 -6.87 7.43
C ILE A 329 -19.77 -7.52 6.15
N ARG A 330 -21.10 -7.62 5.99
CA ARG A 330 -21.72 -8.17 4.77
C ARG A 330 -21.35 -7.40 3.52
N THR A 331 -21.14 -6.09 3.66
CA THR A 331 -20.77 -5.18 2.56
C THR A 331 -19.27 -4.92 2.46
N ALA A 332 -18.48 -5.48 3.37
CA ALA A 332 -17.03 -5.29 3.40
C ALA A 332 -16.31 -6.03 2.26
N ARG A 333 -15.24 -5.41 1.76
CA ARG A 333 -14.28 -6.03 0.84
C ARG A 333 -13.43 -7.09 1.56
N PRO A 334 -12.79 -8.04 0.84
CA PRO A 334 -12.08 -9.16 1.47
C PRO A 334 -11.03 -8.76 2.51
N GLU A 335 -10.24 -7.72 2.22
CA GLU A 335 -9.20 -7.21 3.11
C GLU A 335 -9.79 -6.52 4.36
N GLN A 336 -10.91 -5.81 4.22
CA GLN A 336 -11.63 -5.21 5.35
C GLN A 336 -12.24 -6.30 6.25
N LYS A 337 -12.81 -7.36 5.66
CA LYS A 337 -13.33 -8.52 6.40
C LYS A 337 -12.24 -9.17 7.23
N TYR A 338 -11.04 -9.30 6.67
CA TYR A 338 -9.90 -9.86 7.38
C TYR A 338 -9.54 -9.04 8.62
N VAL A 339 -9.47 -7.70 8.50
CA VAL A 339 -9.19 -6.80 9.64
C VAL A 339 -10.25 -6.97 10.73
N VAL A 340 -11.54 -6.84 10.37
CA VAL A 340 -12.65 -6.94 11.33
C VAL A 340 -12.64 -8.29 12.03
N ASN A 341 -12.57 -9.39 11.28
CA ASN A 341 -12.61 -10.73 11.86
C ASN A 341 -11.39 -11.03 12.75
N SER A 342 -10.21 -10.53 12.40
CA SER A 342 -9.00 -10.75 13.19
C SER A 342 -9.08 -10.04 14.53
N ILE A 343 -9.52 -8.78 14.56
CA ILE A 343 -9.65 -8.02 15.81
C ILE A 343 -10.81 -8.55 16.66
N VAL A 344 -11.97 -8.86 16.05
CA VAL A 344 -13.09 -9.51 16.76
C VAL A 344 -12.65 -10.81 17.42
N LYS A 345 -11.84 -11.63 16.73
CA LYS A 345 -11.29 -12.86 17.29
C LYS A 345 -10.30 -12.58 18.43
N MET A 346 -9.46 -11.55 18.31
CA MET A 346 -8.46 -11.18 19.32
C MET A 346 -9.09 -10.88 20.68
N PHE A 347 -10.24 -10.20 20.69
CA PHE A 347 -10.96 -9.84 21.91
C PHE A 347 -12.12 -10.81 22.25
N ASN A 348 -12.25 -11.93 21.52
CA ASN A 348 -13.37 -12.87 21.69
C ASN A 348 -14.76 -12.21 21.64
N TRP A 349 -14.91 -11.19 20.79
CA TRP A 349 -16.15 -10.42 20.66
C TRP A 349 -17.23 -11.20 19.92
N ASN A 350 -18.49 -10.98 20.31
CA ASN A 350 -19.63 -11.53 19.61
C ASN A 350 -20.02 -10.62 18.43
N SER A 351 -19.78 -11.10 17.20
CA SER A 351 -20.11 -10.34 15.98
C SER A 351 -21.60 -10.09 15.76
N THR A 352 -22.52 -10.79 16.45
CA THR A 352 -23.96 -10.49 16.39
C THR A 352 -24.35 -9.28 17.22
N LYS A 353 -23.45 -8.80 18.10
CA LYS A 353 -23.59 -7.56 18.86
C LYS A 353 -22.89 -6.40 18.16
N SER A 354 -23.22 -5.18 18.60
CA SER A 354 -22.58 -3.97 18.08
C SER A 354 -21.19 -3.74 18.65
N TYR A 355 -20.43 -2.79 18.08
CA TYR A 355 -19.16 -2.37 18.66
C TYR A 355 -19.37 -1.87 20.09
N SER A 356 -20.36 -0.99 20.30
CA SER A 356 -20.68 -0.44 21.63
C SER A 356 -21.05 -1.53 22.63
N ASP A 357 -21.91 -2.49 22.26
CA ASP A 357 -22.35 -3.55 23.19
C ASP A 357 -21.22 -4.49 23.58
N ASN A 358 -20.27 -4.78 22.67
CA ASN A 358 -19.10 -5.57 23.03
C ASN A 358 -18.12 -4.76 23.89
N TYR A 359 -17.90 -3.50 23.53
CA TYR A 359 -16.99 -2.61 24.26
C TYR A 359 -17.46 -2.37 25.70
N ASP A 360 -18.76 -2.17 25.93
CA ASP A 360 -19.35 -1.97 27.26
C ASP A 360 -19.23 -3.22 28.16
N GLN A 361 -18.93 -4.39 27.58
CA GLN A 361 -18.72 -5.64 28.32
C GLN A 361 -17.25 -5.92 28.62
N LEU A 362 -16.32 -5.13 28.08
CA LEU A 362 -14.90 -5.28 28.36
C LEU A 362 -14.58 -4.84 29.79
N SER A 363 -13.92 -5.71 30.54
CA SER A 363 -13.21 -5.34 31.75
C SER A 363 -11.97 -4.52 31.41
N ALA A 364 -11.53 -3.63 32.31
CA ALA A 364 -10.33 -2.81 32.09
C ALA A 364 -9.10 -3.67 31.72
N SER A 365 -8.95 -4.82 32.38
CA SER A 365 -7.85 -5.77 32.15
C SER A 365 -7.78 -6.36 30.74
N GLU A 366 -8.83 -6.25 29.94
CA GLU A 366 -8.84 -6.77 28.56
C GLU A 366 -8.31 -5.75 27.53
N TYR A 367 -7.94 -4.53 27.95
CA TYR A 367 -7.35 -3.50 27.06
C TYR A 367 -6.38 -2.56 27.79
N ASP A 368 -5.60 -3.10 28.72
CA ASP A 368 -4.69 -2.34 29.59
C ASP A 368 -3.47 -1.78 28.84
N THR A 369 -3.12 -2.32 27.67
CA THR A 369 -1.97 -1.86 26.87
C THR A 369 -2.36 -0.84 25.79
N GLU A 370 -1.41 0.00 25.37
CA GLU A 370 -1.65 0.98 24.30
C GLU A 370 -1.93 0.30 22.95
N GLU A 371 -1.35 -0.88 22.73
CA GLU A 371 -1.55 -1.73 21.57
C GLU A 371 -2.97 -2.33 21.53
N GLU A 372 -3.48 -2.87 22.64
CA GLU A 372 -4.87 -3.37 22.72
C GLU A 372 -5.87 -2.24 22.48
N GLN A 373 -5.65 -1.07 23.08
CA GLN A 373 -6.46 0.11 22.82
C GLN A 373 -6.39 0.57 21.36
N ALA A 374 -5.23 0.41 20.71
CA ALA A 374 -5.08 0.69 19.30
C ALA A 374 -5.89 -0.28 18.44
N TYR A 375 -5.89 -1.58 18.74
CA TYR A 375 -6.72 -2.56 18.02
C TYR A 375 -8.22 -2.27 18.12
N LEU A 376 -8.72 -1.93 19.31
CA LEU A 376 -10.13 -1.54 19.46
C LEU A 376 -10.47 -0.30 18.60
N LYS A 377 -9.58 0.71 18.58
CA LYS A 377 -9.74 1.89 17.71
C LYS A 377 -9.69 1.54 16.23
N ARG A 378 -8.77 0.66 15.81
CA ARG A 378 -8.66 0.16 14.42
C ARG A 378 -9.95 -0.52 14.00
N LEU A 379 -10.54 -1.36 14.85
CA LEU A 379 -11.84 -1.98 14.59
C LEU A 379 -12.94 -0.94 14.41
N GLY A 380 -13.03 0.05 15.31
CA GLY A 380 -14.00 1.14 15.18
C GLY A 380 -13.83 1.93 13.88
N MET A 381 -12.59 2.27 13.50
CA MET A 381 -12.26 2.91 12.23
C MET A 381 -12.71 2.07 11.02
N GLU A 382 -12.37 0.78 11.01
CA GLU A 382 -12.71 -0.13 9.91
C GLU A 382 -14.23 -0.29 9.73
N LEU A 383 -14.99 -0.34 10.82
CA LEU A 383 -16.45 -0.40 10.78
C LEU A 383 -17.07 0.88 10.21
N VAL A 384 -16.48 2.05 10.51
CA VAL A 384 -16.85 3.33 9.89
C VAL A 384 -16.54 3.30 8.40
N ASP A 385 -15.35 2.85 8.01
CA ASP A 385 -14.91 2.80 6.62
C ASP A 385 -15.85 1.93 5.76
N ILE A 386 -16.15 0.70 6.21
CA ILE A 386 -17.08 -0.20 5.53
C ILE A 386 -18.47 0.42 5.39
N SER A 387 -18.99 1.00 6.47
CA SER A 387 -20.35 1.56 6.50
C SER A 387 -20.47 2.80 5.61
N MET A 388 -19.47 3.69 5.67
CA MET A 388 -19.45 4.89 4.86
C MET A 388 -19.24 4.58 3.38
N GLU A 389 -18.43 3.60 3.03
CA GLU A 389 -18.32 3.13 1.65
C GLU A 389 -19.69 2.66 1.13
N ASN A 390 -20.38 1.81 1.88
CA ASN A 390 -21.72 1.33 1.52
C ASN A 390 -22.72 2.49 1.35
N ASN A 391 -22.68 3.49 2.22
CA ASN A 391 -23.51 4.69 2.14
C ASN A 391 -23.22 5.49 0.86
N ILE A 392 -21.94 5.72 0.53
CA ILE A 392 -21.53 6.42 -0.69
C ILE A 392 -21.99 5.65 -1.93
N ARG A 393 -21.80 4.33 -1.96
CA ARG A 393 -22.22 3.46 -3.08
C ARG A 393 -23.73 3.45 -3.30
N LYS A 394 -24.52 3.55 -2.23
CA LYS A 394 -25.99 3.64 -2.30
C LYS A 394 -26.51 5.05 -2.54
N SER A 395 -25.67 6.07 -2.36
CA SER A 395 -26.05 7.44 -2.65
C SER A 395 -26.25 7.64 -4.15
N SER A 396 -27.07 8.62 -4.55
CA SER A 396 -27.16 9.05 -5.95
C SER A 396 -26.03 10.02 -6.35
N ASN A 397 -25.02 10.23 -5.48
CA ASN A 397 -23.95 11.19 -5.71
C ASN A 397 -22.83 10.59 -6.59
N GLN A 398 -22.98 10.75 -7.91
CA GLN A 398 -22.04 10.24 -8.90
C GLN A 398 -20.61 10.77 -8.71
N GLN A 399 -20.45 12.00 -8.24
CA GLN A 399 -19.13 12.58 -8.00
C GLN A 399 -18.40 11.86 -6.85
N GLN A 400 -19.10 11.59 -5.74
CA GLN A 400 -18.53 10.86 -4.61
C GLN A 400 -18.19 9.41 -4.97
N ILE A 401 -19.07 8.75 -5.74
CA ILE A 401 -18.81 7.39 -6.25
C ILE A 401 -17.57 7.38 -7.15
N ALA A 402 -17.42 8.36 -8.04
CA ALA A 402 -16.26 8.45 -8.92
C ALA A 402 -14.96 8.68 -8.14
N ILE A 403 -14.98 9.54 -7.11
CA ILE A 403 -13.83 9.77 -6.22
C ILE A 403 -13.46 8.48 -5.51
N LEU A 404 -14.42 7.81 -4.88
CA LEU A 404 -14.19 6.55 -4.16
C LEU A 404 -13.59 5.49 -5.08
N ASN A 405 -14.17 5.28 -6.26
CA ASN A 405 -13.66 4.31 -7.23
C ASN A 405 -12.24 4.65 -7.71
N LYS A 406 -11.91 5.93 -7.86
CA LYS A 406 -10.56 6.38 -8.22
C LYS A 406 -9.55 6.04 -7.12
N LEU A 407 -9.87 6.31 -5.85
CA LEU A 407 -9.00 6.00 -4.72
C LEU A 407 -8.80 4.49 -4.59
N LEU A 408 -9.90 3.72 -4.55
CA LEU A 408 -9.85 2.27 -4.41
C LEU A 408 -9.11 1.58 -5.57
N LYS A 409 -9.25 2.07 -6.80
CA LYS A 409 -8.50 1.54 -7.96
C LYS A 409 -6.99 1.73 -7.80
N CYS A 410 -6.56 2.85 -7.22
CA CYS A 410 -5.15 3.10 -6.96
C CYS A 410 -4.65 2.20 -5.81
N GLU A 411 -5.41 2.09 -4.73
CA GLU A 411 -5.06 1.28 -3.55
C GLU A 411 -5.09 -0.22 -3.84
N SER A 412 -5.93 -0.68 -4.78
CA SER A 412 -5.99 -2.07 -5.24
C SER A 412 -4.89 -2.42 -6.26
N SER A 413 -3.98 -1.51 -6.58
CA SER A 413 -2.85 -1.83 -7.44
C SER A 413 -1.81 -2.66 -6.70
N ALA A 414 -1.00 -3.40 -7.46
CA ALA A 414 -0.04 -4.37 -6.95
C ALA A 414 1.28 -4.24 -7.72
N PRO A 415 2.45 -4.41 -7.07
CA PRO A 415 3.75 -4.37 -7.74
C PRO A 415 4.07 -5.65 -8.54
N GLN A 416 3.35 -6.76 -8.31
CA GLN A 416 3.50 -8.05 -9.03
C GLN A 416 2.61 -8.11 -10.28
#